data_AF-A0A7V5N280-F1
#
_entry.id   AF-A0A7V5N280-F1
#
_cell.length_a   1.000
_cell.length_b   1.000
_cell.length_c   1.000
_cell.angle_alpha   90.00
_cell.angle_beta   90.00
_cell.angle_gamma   90.00
#
_symmetry.space_group_name_H-M   'P 1'
#
loop_
_entity.id
_entity.type
_entity.pdbx_description
1 polymer ?
#
loop_
_entity_poly.entity_id
_entity_poly.type
_entity_poly.pdbx_seq_one_letter_code
_entity_poly.pdbx_strand_id
1 'polypeptide(L)'
;MREMTIKDLTTIPVLDSHVHVFPERLAQAVRSWFARHAWEFHDQGTAQELLDRLFGAGARGAVLLTYAHRPGLSQTLNQFVASLAELFPGAVGFATVHPQDKDVRGILREAFSRLGLKGVKLHCHVQLVAPDDPALDPVYDMASQ
;
A
#
# COMPACT_ATOMS: atom_id res chain seq x y z
N MET A 1 -2.73 -32.51 8.34
CA MET A 1 -3.76 -32.08 7.37
C MET A 1 -3.12 -31.05 6.45
N ARG A 2 -3.32 -31.12 5.13
CA ARG A 2 -2.81 -30.10 4.21
C ARG A 2 -3.58 -28.80 4.44
N GLU A 3 -2.88 -27.68 4.42
CA GLU A 3 -3.49 -26.35 4.53
C GLU A 3 -4.33 -26.05 3.27
N MET A 4 -5.57 -25.58 3.47
CA MET A 4 -6.49 -25.25 2.39
C MET A 4 -6.06 -23.93 1.74
N THR A 5 -6.06 -23.88 0.41
CA THR A 5 -5.65 -22.72 -0.39
C THR A 5 -6.86 -22.04 -1.03
N ILE A 6 -6.68 -20.82 -1.56
CA ILE A 6 -7.73 -20.11 -2.30
C ILE A 6 -8.22 -20.92 -3.50
N LYS A 7 -7.33 -21.71 -4.12
CA LYS A 7 -7.66 -22.58 -5.26
C LYS A 7 -8.54 -23.77 -4.88
N ASP A 8 -8.54 -24.17 -3.62
CA ASP A 8 -9.45 -25.21 -3.11
C ASP A 8 -10.86 -24.63 -2.85
N LEU A 9 -10.96 -23.32 -2.63
CA LEU A 9 -12.22 -22.63 -2.34
C LEU A 9 -12.97 -22.19 -3.61
N THR A 10 -12.26 -21.83 -4.68
CA THR A 10 -12.87 -21.29 -5.90
C THR A 10 -11.97 -21.46 -7.12
N THR A 11 -12.61 -21.62 -8.29
CA THR A 11 -11.94 -21.58 -9.59
C THR A 11 -11.87 -20.17 -10.20
N ILE A 12 -12.59 -19.20 -9.61
CA ILE A 12 -12.57 -17.81 -10.05
C ILE A 12 -11.28 -17.17 -9.52
N PRO A 13 -10.51 -16.45 -10.35
CA PRO A 13 -9.32 -15.74 -9.88
C PRO A 13 -9.67 -14.73 -8.77
N VAL A 14 -8.99 -14.84 -7.63
CA VAL A 14 -9.18 -13.94 -6.49
C VAL A 14 -8.05 -12.93 -6.45
N LEU A 15 -8.41 -11.67 -6.20
CA LEU A 15 -7.48 -10.59 -5.94
C LEU A 15 -7.75 -10.01 -4.56
N ASP A 16 -6.70 -9.79 -3.78
CA ASP A 16 -6.80 -9.03 -2.54
C ASP A 16 -6.71 -7.53 -2.86
N SER A 17 -7.80 -6.80 -2.68
CA SER A 17 -7.87 -5.39 -3.03
C SER A 17 -7.25 -4.45 -1.99
N HIS A 18 -6.82 -4.96 -0.84
CA HIS A 18 -6.33 -4.11 0.26
C HIS A 18 -5.21 -4.80 1.04
N VAL A 19 -3.98 -4.70 0.53
CA VAL A 19 -2.79 -5.26 1.19
C VAL A 19 -1.88 -4.14 1.66
N HIS A 20 -1.72 -4.01 2.98
CA HIS A 20 -0.79 -3.04 3.55
C HIS A 20 0.65 -3.52 3.45
N VAL A 21 1.52 -2.72 2.83
CA VAL A 21 2.95 -2.97 2.72
C VAL A 21 3.76 -1.76 3.20
N PHE A 22 4.80 -2.03 3.99
CA PHE A 22 5.69 -0.99 4.52
C PHE A 22 7.15 -1.45 4.51
N PRO A 23 8.11 -0.52 4.35
CA PRO A 23 9.50 -0.79 4.67
C PRO A 23 9.63 -1.28 6.12
N GLU A 24 10.55 -2.21 6.37
CA GLU A 24 10.61 -2.97 7.63
C GLU A 24 10.63 -2.08 8.89
N ARG A 25 11.41 -0.99 8.88
CA ARG A 25 11.45 -0.04 10.02
C ARG A 25 10.09 0.59 10.31
N LEU A 26 9.34 0.96 9.27
CA LEU A 26 8.01 1.52 9.42
C LEU A 26 7.00 0.44 9.83
N ALA A 27 7.09 -0.76 9.27
CA ALA A 27 6.27 -1.90 9.67
C ALA A 27 6.42 -2.19 11.17
N GLN A 28 7.66 -2.24 11.67
CA GLN A 28 7.95 -2.43 13.09
C GLN A 28 7.40 -1.30 13.97
N ALA A 29 7.50 -0.04 13.53
CA ALA A 29 6.92 1.08 14.25
C ALA A 29 5.40 0.98 14.35
N VAL A 30 4.73 0.60 13.25
CA VAL A 30 3.28 0.35 13.21
C VAL A 30 2.91 -0.79 14.15
N ARG A 31 3.58 -1.95 14.04
CA ARG A 31 3.31 -3.11 14.91
C ARG A 31 3.51 -2.78 16.39
N SER A 32 4.56 -2.03 16.72
CA SER A 32 4.81 -1.57 18.09
C SER A 32 3.74 -0.62 18.62
N TRP A 33 3.17 0.23 17.77
CA TRP A 33 2.06 1.10 18.16
C TRP A 33 0.81 0.28 18.48
N PHE A 34 0.43 -0.66 17.62
CA PHE A 34 -0.74 -1.52 17.84
C PHE A 34 -0.57 -2.44 19.05
N ALA A 35 0.61 -3.05 19.25
CA ALA A 35 0.86 -3.88 20.42
C ALA A 35 0.70 -3.11 21.74
N ARG A 36 1.00 -1.80 21.76
CA ARG A 36 0.81 -0.95 22.94
C ARG A 36 -0.61 -0.44 23.14
N HIS A 37 -1.36 -0.22 22.07
CA HIS A 37 -2.60 0.55 22.12
C HIS A 37 -3.84 -0.23 21.68
N ALA A 38 -3.69 -1.43 21.13
CA ALA A 38 -4.77 -2.18 20.53
C ALA A 38 -4.54 -3.71 20.61
N TRP A 39 -3.89 -4.33 19.63
CA TRP A 39 -3.68 -5.79 19.55
C TRP A 39 -2.28 -6.15 19.05
N GLU A 40 -1.89 -7.39 19.31
CA GLU A 40 -0.65 -7.96 18.77
C GLU A 40 -0.92 -8.64 17.42
N PHE A 41 -0.06 -8.37 16.43
CA PHE A 41 -0.12 -9.07 15.15
C PHE A 41 0.42 -10.49 15.31
N HIS A 42 -0.34 -11.48 14.85
CA HIS A 42 0.12 -12.87 14.79
C HIS A 42 1.30 -13.06 13.82
N ASP A 43 1.35 -12.26 12.75
CA ASP A 43 2.40 -12.30 11.74
C ASP A 43 3.30 -11.06 11.85
N GLN A 44 4.60 -11.30 11.92
CA GLN A 44 5.64 -10.29 12.13
C GLN A 44 6.62 -10.21 10.95
N GLY A 45 6.29 -10.87 9.83
CA GLY A 45 7.15 -10.90 8.64
C GLY A 45 7.28 -9.55 7.90
N THR A 46 8.17 -9.57 6.92
CA THR A 46 8.40 -8.50 5.96
C THR A 46 7.27 -8.42 4.93
N ALA A 47 7.19 -7.31 4.19
CA ALA A 47 6.24 -7.18 3.08
C ALA A 47 6.44 -8.26 2.00
N GLN A 48 7.68 -8.69 1.76
CA GLN A 48 7.98 -9.74 0.79
C GLN A 48 7.44 -11.09 1.26
N GLU A 49 7.69 -11.46 2.52
CA GLU A 49 7.17 -12.72 3.11
C GLU A 49 5.64 -12.75 3.15
N LEU A 50 5.01 -11.60 3.41
CA LEU A 50 3.55 -11.45 3.31
C LEU A 50 3.05 -11.80 1.89
N LEU A 51 3.68 -11.24 0.86
CA LEU A 51 3.30 -11.46 -0.53
C LEU A 51 3.60 -12.90 -0.98
N ASP A 52 4.74 -13.46 -0.61
CA ASP A 52 5.09 -14.87 -0.89
C ASP A 52 4.00 -15.81 -0.34
N ARG A 53 3.53 -15.57 0.89
CA ARG A 53 2.42 -16.33 1.47
C ARG A 53 1.11 -16.12 0.71
N LEU A 54 0.75 -14.88 0.40
CA LEU A 54 -0.50 -14.54 -0.29
C LEU A 54 -0.58 -15.18 -1.69
N PHE A 55 0.47 -15.04 -2.48
CA PHE A 55 0.55 -15.63 -3.82
C PHE A 55 0.73 -17.16 -3.76
N GLY A 56 1.51 -17.67 -2.79
CA GLY A 56 1.64 -19.10 -2.52
C GLY A 56 0.32 -19.77 -2.14
N ALA A 57 -0.55 -19.06 -1.43
CA ALA A 57 -1.92 -19.49 -1.10
C ALA A 57 -2.89 -19.44 -2.30
N GLY A 58 -2.43 -18.96 -3.46
CA GLY A 58 -3.16 -19.02 -4.72
C GLY A 58 -3.90 -17.74 -5.12
N ALA A 59 -3.66 -16.61 -4.45
CA ALA A 59 -4.15 -15.32 -4.92
C ALA A 59 -3.60 -15.02 -6.32
N ARG A 60 -4.47 -14.52 -7.21
CA ARG A 60 -4.08 -14.14 -8.58
C ARG A 60 -3.44 -12.74 -8.61
N GLY A 61 -3.82 -11.88 -7.69
CA GLY A 61 -3.28 -10.53 -7.59
C GLY A 61 -3.50 -9.90 -6.23
N ALA A 62 -2.83 -8.77 -6.02
CA ALA A 62 -2.91 -7.99 -4.79
C ALA A 62 -2.76 -6.50 -5.10
N VAL A 63 -3.54 -5.65 -4.45
CA VAL A 63 -3.35 -4.20 -4.50
C VAL A 63 -2.51 -3.78 -3.30
N LEU A 64 -1.32 -3.26 -3.58
CA LEU A 64 -0.33 -2.89 -2.58
C LEU A 64 -0.55 -1.44 -2.15
N LEU A 65 -0.78 -1.27 -0.84
CA LEU A 65 -1.17 -0.02 -0.23
C LEU A 65 -0.15 0.40 0.84
N THR A 66 0.30 1.64 0.75
CA THR A 66 1.07 2.29 1.82
C THR A 66 0.47 3.67 2.12
N TYR A 67 0.92 4.31 3.20
CA TYR A 67 0.51 5.67 3.51
C TYR A 67 1.66 6.50 4.08
N ALA A 68 1.78 7.74 3.62
CA ALA A 68 2.67 8.73 4.22
C ALA A 68 1.97 9.33 5.45
N HIS A 69 2.45 8.99 6.65
CA HIS A 69 1.92 9.52 7.93
C HIS A 69 2.48 10.92 8.28
N ARG A 70 3.41 11.44 7.48
CA ARG A 70 4.00 12.77 7.61
C ARG A 70 4.59 13.22 6.26
N PRO A 71 4.80 14.53 6.06
CA PRO A 71 5.44 15.07 4.85
C PRO A 71 6.85 14.53 4.64
N GLY A 72 7.23 14.43 3.37
CA GLY A 72 8.56 14.06 2.90
C GLY A 72 8.82 12.55 2.79
N LEU A 73 7.83 11.69 3.06
CA LEU A 73 7.98 10.23 2.95
C LEU A 73 7.45 9.65 1.63
N SER A 74 6.56 10.37 0.95
CA SER A 74 5.74 9.84 -0.13
C SER A 74 6.54 9.28 -1.30
N GLN A 75 7.59 9.96 -1.75
CA GLN A 75 8.43 9.47 -2.85
C GLN A 75 9.12 8.14 -2.51
N THR A 76 9.75 8.03 -1.34
CA THR A 76 10.42 6.80 -0.91
C THR A 76 9.44 5.65 -0.73
N LEU A 77 8.24 5.94 -0.20
CA LEU A 77 7.18 4.93 -0.06
C LEU A 77 6.64 4.47 -1.43
N ASN A 78 6.48 5.38 -2.38
CA ASN A 78 6.05 5.04 -3.75
C ASN A 78 7.10 4.17 -4.46
N GLN A 79 8.39 4.50 -4.31
CA GLN A 79 9.49 3.67 -4.85
C GLN A 79 9.50 2.27 -4.24
N PHE A 80 9.27 2.17 -2.92
CA PHE A 80 9.16 0.89 -2.24
C PHE A 80 7.99 0.04 -2.79
N VAL A 81 6.79 0.62 -2.91
CA VAL A 81 5.62 -0.09 -3.47
C VAL A 81 5.88 -0.51 -4.92
N ALA A 82 6.49 0.36 -5.73
CA ALA A 82 6.84 0.03 -7.11
C ALA A 82 7.81 -1.17 -7.19
N SER A 83 8.85 -1.20 -6.34
CA SER A 83 9.79 -2.32 -6.32
C SER A 83 9.12 -3.66 -5.95
N LEU A 84 8.13 -3.65 -5.06
CA LEU A 84 7.35 -4.86 -4.76
C LEU A 84 6.44 -5.25 -5.92
N ALA A 85 5.80 -4.28 -6.59
CA ALA A 85 4.95 -4.56 -7.75
C ALA A 85 5.77 -5.13 -8.94
N GLU A 86 7.03 -4.72 -9.10
CA GLU A 86 7.96 -5.29 -10.07
C GLU A 86 8.38 -6.72 -9.69
N LEU A 87 8.60 -6.99 -8.41
CA LEU A 87 9.05 -8.30 -7.92
C LEU A 87 7.94 -9.37 -7.96
N PHE A 88 6.68 -8.96 -7.83
CA PHE A 88 5.53 -9.86 -7.72
C PHE A 88 4.56 -9.71 -8.89
N PRO A 89 4.65 -10.55 -9.94
CA PRO A 89 3.70 -10.54 -11.05
C PRO A 89 2.26 -10.74 -10.57
N GLY A 90 1.40 -9.75 -10.83
CA GLY A 90 0.01 -9.72 -10.36
C GLY A 90 -0.24 -8.75 -9.20
N ALA A 91 0.82 -8.21 -8.59
CA ALA A 91 0.71 -7.10 -7.67
C ALA A 91 0.50 -5.78 -8.44
N VAL A 92 -0.41 -4.95 -7.93
CA VAL A 92 -0.72 -3.62 -8.46
C VAL A 92 -0.44 -2.61 -7.37
N GLY A 93 0.57 -1.77 -7.57
CA GLY A 93 0.94 -0.74 -6.60
C GLY A 93 0.06 0.50 -6.68
N PHE A 94 -0.39 1.02 -5.54
CA PHE A 94 -0.99 2.34 -5.43
C PHE A 94 0.02 3.32 -4.81
N ALA A 95 0.04 4.53 -5.35
CA ALA A 95 0.81 5.64 -4.82
C ALA A 95 0.23 6.14 -3.50
N THR A 96 1.05 6.81 -2.71
CA THR A 96 0.64 7.62 -1.58
C THR A 96 1.25 9.02 -1.67
N VAL A 97 0.58 9.98 -1.04
CA VAL A 97 1.05 11.34 -0.79
C VAL A 97 0.57 11.80 0.57
N HIS A 98 1.28 12.74 1.17
CA HIS A 98 0.79 13.54 2.29
C HIS A 98 0.32 14.89 1.74
N PRO A 99 -0.84 15.44 2.15
CA PRO A 99 -1.35 16.72 1.62
C PRO A 99 -0.39 17.89 1.81
N GLN A 100 0.45 17.83 2.85
CA GLN A 100 1.48 18.83 3.15
C GLN A 100 2.85 18.52 2.51
N ASP A 101 2.95 17.58 1.55
CA ASP A 101 4.17 17.42 0.76
C ASP A 101 4.44 18.65 -0.11
N LYS A 102 5.72 18.97 -0.32
CA LYS A 102 6.13 20.18 -1.05
C LYS A 102 5.61 20.22 -2.50
N ASP A 103 5.51 19.07 -3.16
CA ASP A 103 5.05 18.95 -4.56
C ASP A 103 4.20 17.69 -4.78
N VAL A 104 2.96 17.72 -4.27
CA VAL A 104 2.01 16.60 -4.39
C VAL A 104 1.79 16.18 -5.85
N ARG A 105 1.60 17.15 -6.77
CA ARG A 105 1.35 16.86 -8.19
C ARG A 105 2.57 16.23 -8.86
N GLY A 106 3.78 16.72 -8.58
CA GLY A 106 5.02 16.14 -9.10
C GLY A 106 5.23 14.71 -8.62
N ILE A 107 4.98 14.45 -7.32
CA ILE A 107 5.10 13.11 -6.73
C ILE A 107 4.13 12.12 -7.40
N LEU A 108 2.87 12.51 -7.60
CA LEU A 108 1.89 11.65 -8.28
C LEU A 108 2.20 11.47 -9.76
N ARG A 109 2.66 12.53 -10.45
CA ARG A 109 3.07 12.44 -11.85
C ARG A 109 4.22 11.44 -12.02
N GLU A 110 5.21 11.48 -11.14
CA GLU A 110 6.32 10.52 -11.13
C GLU A 110 5.81 9.10 -10.83
N ALA A 111 4.94 8.96 -9.83
CA ALA A 111 4.36 7.67 -9.44
C ALA A 111 3.61 6.99 -10.59
N PHE A 112 2.82 7.73 -11.36
CA PHE A 112 2.05 7.16 -12.47
C PHE A 112 2.90 6.94 -13.72
N SER A 113 3.67 7.94 -14.12
CA SER A 113 4.38 7.91 -15.42
C SER A 113 5.67 7.09 -15.40
N ARG A 114 6.43 7.17 -14.29
CA ARG A 114 7.76 6.53 -14.17
C ARG A 114 7.71 5.23 -13.39
N LEU A 115 6.98 5.19 -12.28
CA LEU A 115 6.91 4.01 -11.41
C LEU A 115 5.76 3.07 -11.78
N GLY A 116 4.87 3.47 -12.69
CA GLY A 116 3.77 2.64 -13.17
C GLY A 116 2.69 2.33 -12.14
N LEU A 117 2.63 3.05 -11.01
CA LEU A 117 1.59 2.88 -9.99
C LEU A 117 0.21 3.23 -10.59
N LYS A 118 -0.84 2.52 -10.15
CA LYS A 118 -2.15 2.49 -10.83
C LYS A 118 -3.30 3.12 -10.05
N GLY A 119 -3.00 3.79 -8.95
CA GLY A 119 -4.01 4.46 -8.13
C GLY A 119 -3.37 5.22 -6.98
N VAL A 120 -4.19 5.82 -6.11
CA VAL A 120 -3.73 6.55 -4.92
C VAL A 120 -4.42 6.00 -3.68
N LYS A 121 -3.64 5.77 -2.62
CA LYS A 121 -4.13 5.46 -1.27
C LYS A 121 -3.92 6.67 -0.36
N LEU A 122 -5.02 7.15 0.20
CA LEU A 122 -5.06 8.11 1.29
C LEU A 122 -5.48 7.41 2.58
N HIS A 123 -4.95 7.91 3.70
CA HIS A 123 -5.32 7.44 5.03
C HIS A 123 -5.74 8.63 5.89
N CYS A 124 -6.87 9.24 5.55
CA CYS A 124 -7.39 10.49 6.12
C CYS A 124 -7.29 10.57 7.65
N HIS A 125 -7.65 9.50 8.37
CA HIS A 125 -7.55 9.46 9.84
C HIS A 125 -6.10 9.58 10.37
N VAL A 126 -5.13 8.93 9.73
CA VAL A 126 -3.71 9.00 10.14
C VAL A 126 -3.10 10.33 9.70
N GLN A 127 -3.54 10.84 8.55
CA GLN A 127 -3.08 12.09 7.97
C GLN A 127 -3.78 13.33 8.57
N LEU A 128 -4.77 13.13 9.44
CA LEU A 128 -5.56 14.16 10.10
C LEU A 128 -6.15 15.19 9.11
N VAL A 129 -6.66 14.69 7.98
CA VAL A 129 -7.24 15.49 6.90
C VAL A 129 -8.64 14.98 6.59
N ALA A 130 -9.60 15.89 6.39
CA ALA A 130 -10.94 15.51 5.97
C ALA A 130 -10.90 15.01 4.51
N PRO A 131 -11.73 14.03 4.12
CA PRO A 131 -11.74 13.52 2.74
C PRO A 131 -12.25 14.55 1.71
N ASP A 132 -12.85 15.65 2.15
CA ASP A 132 -13.30 16.79 1.33
C ASP A 132 -12.45 18.06 1.58
N ASP A 133 -11.32 17.93 2.29
CA ASP A 133 -10.42 19.05 2.53
C ASP A 133 -9.79 19.53 1.20
N PRO A 134 -9.82 20.84 0.89
CA PRO A 134 -9.21 21.39 -0.33
C PRO A 134 -7.70 21.07 -0.48
N ALA A 135 -7.01 20.74 0.61
CA ALA A 135 -5.63 20.28 0.54
C ALA A 135 -5.45 18.97 -0.26
N LEU A 136 -6.54 18.21 -0.48
CA LEU A 136 -6.56 16.99 -1.29
C LEU A 136 -6.98 17.22 -2.75
N ASP A 137 -7.46 18.42 -3.13
CA ASP A 137 -7.81 18.73 -4.53
C ASP A 137 -6.70 18.37 -5.53
N PRO A 138 -5.40 18.66 -5.27
CA PRO A 138 -4.34 18.25 -6.17
C PRO A 138 -4.21 16.74 -6.35
N VAL A 139 -4.63 15.95 -5.37
CA VAL A 139 -4.65 14.49 -5.43
C VAL A 139 -5.80 14.01 -6.32
N TYR A 140 -7.00 14.54 -6.10
CA TYR A 140 -8.18 14.19 -6.89
C TYR A 140 -8.01 14.54 -8.36
N ASP A 141 -7.52 15.75 -8.66
CA ASP A 141 -7.22 16.20 -10.02
C ASP A 141 -6.26 15.26 -10.75
N MET A 142 -5.23 14.76 -10.04
CA MET A 142 -4.23 13.87 -10.63
C MET A 142 -4.79 12.45 -10.82
N ALA A 143 -5.70 12.00 -9.96
CA ALA A 143 -6.31 10.68 -10.03
C ALA A 143 -7.46 10.59 -11.05
N SER A 144 -8.03 11.72 -11.48
CA SER A 144 -9.10 11.77 -12.48
C SER A 144 -8.64 11.97 -13.93
N GLN A 145 -7.32 12.05 -14.16
CA GLN A 145 -6.70 12.17 -15.49
C GLN A 145 -6.42 10.80 -16.09
#